data_AF-A0A316PS28-F1
#
_entry.id   AF-A0A316PS28-F1
#
_cell.length_a   1.000
_cell.length_b   1.000
_cell.length_c   1.000
_cell.angle_alpha   90.00
_cell.angle_beta   90.00
_cell.angle_gamma   90.00
#
_symmetry.space_group_name_H-M   'P 1'
#
loop_
_entity.id
_entity.type
_entity.pdbx_description
1 polymer ?
#
loop_
_entity_poly.entity_id
_entity_poly.type
_entity_poly.pdbx_seq_one_letter_code
_entity_poly.pdbx_strand_id
1 'polypeptide(L)'
;MELRTAASPKDVKYYTTERLREEFLIDDLFKKGEIKLVYSHIDRIITGSAVPVEPIRLTAGDELRAEYFCQRRELGVINIGPAGTITIDGKTYEVGHKEGMYIGMGSKDITFASVDPSNPAKFYLNSAPAHKTYPTKLIKPQGTPSEDVVIIKDENKVELGCLEDANHRVINKYILPGQVESCQLVMGMTALKPGSVWNTMPCHTHDRRMEVYLYFDMPEDAFVMHYMGEPQETRHIVMRNEQAVISPSWSIHSGSGSRAYTFIWGMVGENQDFDDMDGVRNQDII
;
A
#
# COMPACT_ATOMS: atom_id res chain seq x y z
N MET A 1 5.56 16.76 6.84
CA MET A 1 5.04 15.39 6.67
C MET A 1 4.20 15.06 7.89
N GLU A 2 3.07 14.36 7.75
CA GLU A 2 2.33 13.91 8.93
C GLU A 2 3.11 12.75 9.59
N LEU A 3 3.22 12.72 10.93
CA LEU A 3 4.00 11.72 11.64
C LEU A 3 3.08 10.86 12.53
N ARG A 4 3.20 9.54 12.42
CA ARG A 4 2.52 8.56 13.29
C ARG A 4 3.56 7.81 14.11
N THR A 5 3.39 7.79 15.42
CA THR A 5 4.29 7.07 16.33
C THR A 5 3.99 5.58 16.36
N ALA A 6 4.94 4.77 16.83
CA ALA A 6 4.66 3.37 17.11
C ALA A 6 3.71 3.26 18.31
N ALA A 7 2.87 2.22 18.31
CA ALA A 7 1.89 1.97 19.37
C ALA A 7 2.05 0.54 19.90
N SER A 8 1.86 0.38 21.21
CA SER A 8 1.91 -0.91 21.90
C SER A 8 0.50 -1.51 22.03
N PRO A 9 0.31 -2.83 21.88
CA PRO A 9 -0.99 -3.46 22.07
C PRO A 9 -1.56 -3.22 23.47
N LYS A 10 -0.68 -3.06 24.48
CA LYS A 10 -1.08 -2.77 25.87
C LYS A 10 -1.81 -1.43 26.02
N ASP A 11 -1.51 -0.47 25.15
CA ASP A 11 -2.10 0.86 25.17
C ASP A 11 -3.32 0.92 24.25
N VAL A 12 -3.20 0.34 23.03
CA VAL A 12 -4.23 0.42 21.98
C VAL A 12 -5.56 -0.21 22.41
N LYS A 13 -5.54 -1.24 23.25
CA LYS A 13 -6.78 -1.83 23.76
C LYS A 13 -7.67 -0.86 24.54
N TYR A 14 -7.14 0.26 25.03
CA TYR A 14 -7.90 1.30 25.71
C TYR A 14 -8.27 2.49 24.81
N TYR A 15 -7.87 2.47 23.54
CA TYR A 15 -8.12 3.58 22.63
C TYR A 15 -9.62 3.68 22.30
N THR A 16 -10.10 4.92 22.28
CA THR A 16 -11.43 5.25 21.74
C THR A 16 -11.42 5.12 20.22
N THR A 17 -12.60 5.11 19.61
CA THR A 17 -12.74 5.14 18.14
C THR A 17 -11.98 6.32 17.52
N GLU A 18 -12.04 7.50 18.13
CA GLU A 18 -11.32 8.68 17.65
C GLU A 18 -9.82 8.48 17.72
N ARG A 19 -9.30 7.95 18.85
CA ARG A 19 -7.87 7.71 19.02
C ARG A 19 -7.33 6.65 18.05
N LEU A 20 -8.08 5.57 17.80
CA LEU A 20 -7.72 4.57 16.78
C LEU A 20 -7.56 5.22 15.39
N ARG A 21 -8.47 6.12 15.02
CA ARG A 21 -8.41 6.83 13.74
C ARG A 21 -7.23 7.79 13.69
N GLU A 22 -7.02 8.59 14.74
CA GLU A 22 -5.90 9.51 14.86
C GLU A 22 -4.54 8.80 14.72
N GLU A 23 -4.45 7.53 15.12
CA GLU A 23 -3.18 6.80 15.17
C GLU A 23 -2.94 5.97 13.90
N PHE A 24 -3.96 5.27 13.40
CA PHE A 24 -3.78 4.27 12.34
C PHE A 24 -4.43 4.63 11.02
N LEU A 25 -5.53 5.41 11.02
CA LEU A 25 -6.20 5.82 9.78
C LEU A 25 -5.45 6.96 9.12
N ILE A 26 -5.15 6.79 7.84
CA ILE A 26 -4.70 7.84 6.92
C ILE A 26 -5.89 8.22 6.04
N ASP A 27 -6.50 9.36 6.35
CA ASP A 27 -7.58 9.94 5.56
C ASP A 27 -7.05 10.96 4.55
N ASP A 28 -7.94 11.46 3.69
CA ASP A 28 -7.69 12.62 2.84
C ASP A 28 -6.38 12.50 2.04
N LEU A 29 -6.11 11.28 1.56
CA LEU A 29 -4.82 10.87 1.01
C LEU A 29 -4.60 11.40 -0.41
N PHE A 30 -5.67 11.47 -1.22
CA PHE A 30 -5.63 11.78 -2.65
C PHE A 30 -6.13 13.21 -2.96
N LYS A 31 -5.44 14.21 -2.41
CA LYS A 31 -5.71 15.63 -2.68
C LYS A 31 -5.18 16.07 -4.03
N LYS A 32 -6.05 16.61 -4.88
CA LYS A 32 -5.67 17.19 -6.17
C LYS A 32 -4.62 18.28 -5.99
N GLY A 33 -3.56 18.22 -6.80
CA GLY A 33 -2.48 19.21 -6.81
C GLY A 33 -1.45 19.03 -5.69
N GLU A 34 -1.52 17.96 -4.91
CA GLU A 34 -0.65 17.77 -3.75
C GLU A 34 0.05 16.41 -3.77
N ILE A 35 1.20 16.36 -3.09
CA ILE A 35 1.81 15.14 -2.58
C ILE A 35 1.54 15.10 -1.07
N LYS A 36 0.74 14.14 -0.60
CA LYS A 36 0.54 13.90 0.84
C LYS A 36 1.39 12.71 1.28
N LEU A 37 2.17 12.89 2.34
CA LEU A 37 3.05 11.86 2.91
C LEU A 37 2.81 11.75 4.42
N VAL A 38 2.69 10.51 4.88
CA VAL A 38 2.57 10.11 6.29
C VAL A 38 3.75 9.21 6.63
N TYR A 39 4.55 9.62 7.60
CA TYR A 39 5.68 8.87 8.13
C TYR A 39 5.21 8.06 9.34
N SER A 40 5.30 6.73 9.28
CA SER A 40 5.10 5.88 10.44
C SER A 40 6.43 5.53 11.08
N HIS A 41 6.54 5.60 12.41
CA HIS A 41 7.70 5.08 13.13
C HIS A 41 7.78 3.53 13.10
N ILE A 42 6.70 2.85 12.73
CA ILE A 42 6.69 1.39 12.54
C ILE A 42 7.42 1.11 11.22
N ASP A 43 8.59 0.47 11.31
CA ASP A 43 9.55 0.24 10.21
C ASP A 43 9.95 1.46 9.38
N ARG A 44 9.64 2.67 9.86
CA ARG A 44 9.95 3.94 9.17
C ARG A 44 9.34 4.02 7.78
N ILE A 45 8.25 3.29 7.52
CA ILE A 45 7.54 3.34 6.25
C ILE A 45 6.93 4.73 6.06
N ILE A 46 6.98 5.24 4.83
CA ILE A 46 6.25 6.43 4.42
C ILE A 46 5.16 5.99 3.45
N THR A 47 3.92 6.29 3.79
CA THR A 47 2.75 6.07 2.95
C THR A 47 2.23 7.40 2.44
N GLY A 48 1.81 7.45 1.18
CA GLY A 48 1.38 8.71 0.61
C GLY A 48 0.62 8.59 -0.68
N SER A 49 0.32 9.74 -1.28
CA SER A 49 -0.07 9.80 -2.68
C SER A 49 0.48 11.05 -3.38
N ALA A 50 0.46 11.02 -4.71
CA ALA A 50 0.60 12.18 -5.57
C ALA A 50 -0.60 12.24 -6.53
N VAL A 51 -1.29 13.39 -6.58
CA VAL A 51 -2.42 13.61 -7.51
C VAL A 51 -2.15 14.86 -8.37
N PRO A 52 -1.33 14.75 -9.42
CA PRO A 52 -0.84 15.91 -10.16
C PRO A 52 -1.92 16.50 -11.08
N VAL A 53 -2.33 17.76 -10.82
CA VAL A 53 -3.05 18.60 -11.82
C VAL A 53 -2.08 19.50 -12.60
N GLU A 54 -0.90 19.71 -12.04
CA GLU A 54 0.31 20.19 -12.69
C GLU A 54 1.44 19.22 -12.31
N PRO A 55 2.57 19.18 -13.03
CA PRO A 55 3.70 18.33 -12.63
C PRO A 55 4.17 18.64 -11.20
N ILE A 56 4.19 17.63 -10.32
CA ILE A 56 4.62 17.78 -8.92
C ILE A 56 5.87 16.95 -8.67
N ARG A 57 6.93 17.61 -8.21
CA ARG A 57 8.18 16.97 -7.84
C ARG A 57 8.11 16.41 -6.41
N LEU A 58 8.56 15.18 -6.23
CA LEU A 58 8.77 14.58 -4.92
C LEU A 58 10.05 15.13 -4.30
N THR A 59 9.90 15.89 -3.22
CA THR A 59 11.03 16.45 -2.46
C THR A 59 11.30 15.65 -1.20
N ALA A 60 12.53 15.67 -0.71
CA ALA A 60 12.80 15.24 0.65
C ALA A 60 12.16 16.23 1.62
N GLY A 61 11.31 15.76 2.53
CA GLY A 61 10.86 16.55 3.67
C GLY A 61 11.98 16.71 4.71
N ASP A 62 11.89 17.74 5.56
CA ASP A 62 12.88 18.01 6.61
C ASP A 62 13.05 16.83 7.58
N GLU A 63 12.00 16.03 7.77
CA GLU A 63 11.97 14.85 8.64
C GLU A 63 12.94 13.75 8.17
N LEU A 64 13.26 13.71 6.87
CA LEU A 64 14.17 12.71 6.30
C LEU A 64 15.65 13.04 6.50
N ARG A 65 15.98 14.33 6.71
CA ARG A 65 17.36 14.84 6.75
C ARG A 65 18.19 14.28 5.58
N ALA A 66 17.65 14.38 4.38
CA ALA A 66 18.22 13.87 3.14
C ALA A 66 18.20 14.95 2.06
N GLU A 67 19.13 14.89 1.10
CA GLU A 67 19.21 15.83 -0.02
C GLU A 67 18.09 15.63 -1.04
N TYR A 68 17.62 14.38 -1.18
CA TYR A 68 16.53 13.97 -2.06
C TYR A 68 15.84 12.71 -1.51
N PHE A 69 14.60 12.47 -1.92
CA PHE A 69 13.70 11.53 -1.26
C PHE A 69 14.26 10.09 -1.20
N CYS A 70 14.74 9.55 -2.33
CA CYS A 70 15.28 8.19 -2.42
C CYS A 70 16.79 8.10 -2.12
N GLN A 71 17.40 9.07 -1.43
CA GLN A 71 18.85 9.01 -1.10
C GLN A 71 19.23 7.72 -0.35
N ARG A 72 18.33 7.26 0.53
CA ARG A 72 18.50 6.03 1.33
C ARG A 72 17.17 5.29 1.49
N ARG A 73 16.32 5.41 0.49
CA ARG A 73 14.97 4.85 0.48
C ARG A 73 14.67 4.27 -0.89
N GLU A 74 13.85 3.24 -0.90
CA GLU A 74 13.18 2.72 -2.08
C GLU A 74 11.72 3.19 -2.08
N LEU A 75 11.08 3.21 -3.25
CA LEU A 75 9.72 3.70 -3.41
C LEU A 75 8.94 2.80 -4.38
N GLY A 76 7.83 2.25 -3.88
CA GLY A 76 6.81 1.60 -4.69
C GLY A 76 5.65 2.54 -4.95
N VAL A 77 5.17 2.53 -6.19
CA VAL A 77 4.06 3.35 -6.67
C VAL A 77 3.03 2.45 -7.34
N ILE A 78 1.73 2.68 -7.11
CA ILE A 78 0.65 2.09 -7.91
C ILE A 78 -0.34 3.18 -8.29
N ASN A 79 -0.63 3.33 -9.58
CA ASN A 79 -1.61 4.31 -10.04
C ASN A 79 -3.03 3.71 -9.93
N ILE A 80 -3.85 4.25 -9.04
CA ILE A 80 -5.26 3.85 -8.89
C ILE A 80 -6.22 4.72 -9.72
N GLY A 81 -5.71 5.76 -10.38
CA GLY A 81 -6.48 6.69 -11.19
C GLY A 81 -6.29 6.47 -12.70
N PRO A 82 -6.69 7.45 -13.53
CA PRO A 82 -6.37 7.53 -14.96
C PRO A 82 -4.88 7.56 -15.26
N ALA A 83 -4.50 7.42 -16.53
CA ALA A 83 -3.11 7.40 -16.95
C ALA A 83 -2.36 8.69 -16.56
N GLY A 84 -1.12 8.52 -16.11
CA GLY A 84 -0.19 9.61 -15.84
C GLY A 84 1.22 9.24 -16.26
N THR A 85 2.18 10.08 -15.90
CA THR A 85 3.60 9.84 -16.13
C THR A 85 4.41 10.02 -14.86
N ILE A 86 5.50 9.27 -14.77
CA ILE A 86 6.52 9.42 -13.74
C ILE A 86 7.85 9.66 -14.46
N THR A 87 8.46 10.83 -14.24
CA THR A 87 9.79 11.14 -14.76
C THR A 87 10.81 10.95 -13.64
N ILE A 88 11.83 10.11 -13.89
CA ILE A 88 12.88 9.76 -12.93
C ILE A 88 14.23 10.07 -13.57
N ASP A 89 14.96 11.01 -12.99
CA ASP A 89 16.30 11.41 -13.45
C ASP A 89 16.36 11.67 -14.97
N GLY A 90 15.31 12.30 -15.50
CA GLY A 90 15.16 12.66 -16.92
C GLY A 90 14.49 11.59 -17.82
N LYS A 91 14.25 10.37 -17.32
CA LYS A 91 13.54 9.32 -18.07
C LYS A 91 12.06 9.29 -17.69
N THR A 92 11.18 9.43 -18.67
CA THR A 92 9.73 9.43 -18.47
C THR A 92 9.13 8.06 -18.73
N TYR A 93 8.25 7.63 -17.83
CA TYR A 93 7.47 6.40 -17.92
C TYR A 93 5.98 6.76 -17.96
N GLU A 94 5.25 6.18 -18.90
CA GLU A 94 3.79 6.19 -18.87
C GLU A 94 3.30 5.11 -17.91
N VAL A 95 2.46 5.51 -16.95
CA VAL A 95 1.95 4.64 -15.90
C VAL A 95 0.42 4.67 -15.97
N GLY A 96 -0.14 3.62 -16.55
CA GLY A 96 -1.57 3.45 -16.72
C GLY A 96 -2.32 3.15 -15.42
N HIS A 97 -3.64 3.08 -15.50
CA HIS A 97 -4.48 2.63 -14.40
C HIS A 97 -4.11 1.20 -13.98
N LYS A 98 -3.92 0.98 -12.67
CA LYS A 98 -3.47 -0.28 -12.07
C LYS A 98 -2.10 -0.77 -12.58
N GLU A 99 -1.29 0.12 -13.15
CA GLU A 99 0.14 -0.13 -13.32
C GLU A 99 0.90 0.37 -12.10
N GLY A 100 2.01 -0.29 -11.79
CA GLY A 100 2.88 0.07 -10.67
C GLY A 100 4.27 0.42 -11.12
N MET A 101 5.08 0.93 -10.20
CA MET A 101 6.47 1.26 -10.46
C MET A 101 7.29 1.07 -9.20
N TYR A 102 8.45 0.43 -9.34
CA TYR A 102 9.47 0.40 -8.31
C TYR A 102 10.57 1.39 -8.69
N ILE A 103 10.96 2.23 -7.73
CA ILE A 103 12.00 3.25 -7.87
C ILE A 103 13.08 2.96 -6.84
N GLY A 104 14.27 2.64 -7.34
CA GLY A 104 15.39 2.22 -6.52
C GLY A 104 16.03 3.35 -5.71
N MET A 105 16.74 2.95 -4.64
CA MET A 105 17.61 3.85 -3.89
C MET A 105 18.61 4.55 -4.82
N GLY A 106 18.72 5.87 -4.66
CA GLY A 106 19.67 6.72 -5.39
C GLY A 106 19.01 7.64 -6.41
N SER A 107 17.77 7.40 -6.83
CA SER A 107 17.04 8.29 -7.73
C SER A 107 16.81 9.67 -7.10
N LYS A 108 17.13 10.74 -7.85
CA LYS A 108 17.24 12.11 -7.30
C LYS A 108 16.07 12.99 -7.66
N ASP A 109 15.64 12.94 -8.91
CA ASP A 109 14.56 13.79 -9.42
C ASP A 109 13.40 12.92 -9.86
N ILE A 110 12.32 12.94 -9.07
CA ILE A 110 11.10 12.17 -9.32
C ILE A 110 9.96 13.17 -9.44
N THR A 111 9.33 13.22 -10.61
CA THR A 111 8.20 14.11 -10.89
C THR A 111 7.00 13.31 -11.39
N PHE A 112 5.84 13.57 -10.81
CA PHE A 112 4.56 12.96 -11.20
C PHE A 112 3.78 13.95 -12.07
N ALA A 113 3.16 13.47 -13.14
CA ALA A 113 2.22 14.25 -13.94
C ALA A 113 1.01 13.41 -14.38
N SER A 114 -0.09 14.07 -14.71
CA SER A 114 -1.27 13.43 -15.31
C SER A 114 -1.26 13.62 -16.81
N VAL A 115 -1.75 12.63 -17.56
CA VAL A 115 -1.99 12.79 -19.00
C VAL A 115 -3.13 13.79 -19.23
N ASP A 116 -4.18 13.74 -18.40
CA ASP A 116 -5.28 14.69 -18.38
C ASP A 116 -5.41 15.33 -16.98
N PRO A 117 -5.01 16.60 -16.80
CA PRO A 117 -5.16 17.33 -15.54
C PRO A 117 -6.59 17.45 -15.00
N SER A 118 -7.60 17.41 -15.89
CA SER A 118 -9.01 17.52 -15.48
C SER A 118 -9.52 16.23 -14.83
N ASN A 119 -8.89 15.10 -15.17
CA ASN A 119 -9.12 13.78 -14.61
C ASN A 119 -7.77 13.16 -14.17
N PRO A 120 -7.18 13.65 -13.07
CA PRO A 120 -5.78 13.40 -12.75
C PRO A 120 -5.52 11.96 -12.32
N ALA A 121 -4.33 11.47 -12.66
CA ALA A 121 -3.77 10.24 -12.12
C ALA A 121 -3.70 10.29 -10.59
N LYS A 122 -3.76 9.11 -9.95
CA LYS A 122 -3.74 8.97 -8.49
C LYS A 122 -2.67 7.97 -8.11
N PHE A 123 -1.45 8.45 -7.88
CA PHE A 123 -0.31 7.61 -7.56
C PHE A 123 -0.27 7.33 -6.06
N TYR A 124 -0.59 6.11 -5.63
CA TYR A 124 -0.37 5.66 -4.26
C TYR A 124 1.09 5.28 -4.04
N LEU A 125 1.67 5.68 -2.90
CA LEU A 125 3.10 5.59 -2.61
C LEU A 125 3.35 4.81 -1.32
N ASN A 126 4.27 3.84 -1.35
CA ASN A 126 4.91 3.29 -0.15
C ASN A 126 6.43 3.34 -0.28
N SER A 127 7.11 3.88 0.72
CA SER A 127 8.56 4.00 0.73
C SER A 127 9.17 3.48 2.02
N ALA A 128 10.20 2.66 1.88
CA ALA A 128 10.95 2.05 2.97
C ALA A 128 12.41 2.49 2.94
N PRO A 129 13.13 2.47 4.09
CA PRO A 129 14.59 2.57 4.07
C PRO A 129 15.21 1.50 3.17
N ALA A 130 16.23 1.87 2.42
CA ALA A 130 16.95 0.96 1.54
C ALA A 130 18.46 1.09 1.75
N HIS A 131 19.17 -0.02 1.61
CA HIS A 131 20.62 -0.11 1.80
C HIS A 131 21.35 -0.61 0.56
N LYS A 132 20.61 -0.99 -0.49
CA LYS A 132 21.11 -1.44 -1.77
C LYS A 132 20.27 -0.79 -2.88
N THR A 133 20.94 -0.37 -3.95
CA THR A 133 20.26 0.07 -5.17
C THR A 133 19.84 -1.15 -5.96
N TYR A 134 18.54 -1.26 -6.23
CA TYR A 134 17.98 -2.15 -7.24
C TYR A 134 17.45 -1.33 -8.41
N PRO A 135 17.35 -1.91 -9.61
CA PRO A 135 16.97 -1.17 -10.80
C PRO A 135 15.51 -0.73 -10.74
N THR A 136 15.26 0.51 -11.17
CA THR A 136 13.90 1.05 -11.34
C THR A 136 13.14 0.27 -12.43
N LYS A 137 11.91 -0.15 -12.14
CA LYS A 137 11.07 -0.95 -13.05
C LYS A 137 9.64 -0.44 -13.08
N LEU A 138 9.09 -0.26 -14.28
CA LEU A 138 7.66 -0.14 -14.54
C LEU A 138 7.03 -1.54 -14.48
N ILE A 139 5.92 -1.69 -13.76
CA ILE A 139 5.26 -2.96 -13.48
C ILE A 139 3.88 -2.92 -14.10
N LYS A 140 3.62 -3.80 -15.07
CA LYS A 140 2.32 -3.86 -15.76
C LYS A 140 1.63 -5.19 -15.49
N PRO A 141 0.29 -5.22 -15.28
CA PRO A 141 -0.47 -6.47 -15.21
C PRO A 141 -0.40 -7.30 -16.50
N GLN A 142 -0.28 -6.63 -17.64
CA GLN A 142 -0.21 -7.22 -18.98
C GLN A 142 0.65 -6.35 -19.91
N GLY A 143 1.07 -6.91 -21.03
CA GLY A 143 1.85 -6.21 -22.06
C GLY A 143 3.11 -6.97 -22.43
N THR A 144 4.08 -6.25 -22.98
CA THR A 144 5.36 -6.82 -23.42
C THR A 144 6.46 -6.40 -22.45
N PRO A 145 7.24 -7.32 -21.88
CA PRO A 145 8.37 -6.98 -21.03
C PRO A 145 9.46 -6.26 -21.86
N SER A 146 10.24 -5.43 -21.18
CA SER A 146 11.45 -4.80 -21.73
C SER A 146 12.48 -4.68 -20.63
N GLU A 147 13.64 -4.07 -20.90
CA GLU A 147 14.68 -3.89 -19.89
C GLU A 147 14.11 -3.29 -18.59
N ASP A 148 13.28 -2.23 -18.70
CA ASP A 148 12.71 -1.53 -17.54
C ASP A 148 11.22 -1.78 -17.33
N VAL A 149 10.64 -2.74 -18.04
CA VAL A 149 9.23 -3.11 -17.91
C VAL A 149 9.11 -4.56 -17.50
N VAL A 150 8.54 -4.79 -16.33
CA VAL A 150 8.20 -6.11 -15.81
C VAL A 150 6.70 -6.33 -15.99
N ILE A 151 6.32 -7.49 -16.53
CA ILE A 151 4.94 -7.94 -16.54
C ILE A 151 4.73 -8.83 -15.33
N ILE A 152 3.63 -8.62 -14.60
CA ILE A 152 3.27 -9.49 -13.46
C ILE A 152 3.17 -10.92 -13.97
N LYS A 153 3.98 -11.80 -13.38
CA LYS A 153 4.05 -13.21 -13.77
C LYS A 153 2.76 -13.93 -13.40
N ASP A 154 2.40 -14.98 -14.12
CA ASP A 154 1.14 -15.66 -13.89
C ASP A 154 1.08 -16.36 -12.52
N GLU A 155 2.20 -16.88 -12.01
CA GLU A 155 2.29 -17.40 -10.64
C GLU A 155 2.05 -16.34 -9.54
N ASN A 156 2.18 -15.06 -9.90
CA ASN A 156 1.95 -13.92 -9.02
C ASN A 156 0.55 -13.30 -9.20
N LYS A 157 -0.29 -13.90 -10.04
CA LYS A 157 -1.73 -13.61 -10.20
C LYS A 157 -2.52 -14.74 -9.55
N VAL A 158 -2.88 -14.57 -8.29
CA VAL A 158 -3.48 -15.65 -7.48
C VAL A 158 -4.97 -15.39 -7.30
N GLU A 159 -5.82 -16.28 -7.81
CA GLU A 159 -7.25 -16.28 -7.51
C GLU A 159 -7.54 -17.25 -6.35
N LEU A 160 -8.20 -16.75 -5.32
CA LEU A 160 -8.44 -17.48 -4.06
C LEU A 160 -9.86 -17.24 -3.55
N GLY A 161 -10.31 -18.12 -2.66
CA GLY A 161 -11.60 -18.02 -1.99
C GLY A 161 -12.78 -18.43 -2.86
N CYS A 162 -13.98 -18.27 -2.32
CA CYS A 162 -15.24 -18.58 -3.00
C CYS A 162 -16.34 -17.61 -2.55
N LEU A 163 -17.46 -17.65 -3.26
CA LEU A 163 -18.60 -16.78 -2.97
C LEU A 163 -19.27 -17.17 -1.65
N GLU A 164 -19.31 -18.47 -1.35
CA GLU A 164 -19.93 -19.04 -0.15
C GLU A 164 -19.26 -18.55 1.13
N ASP A 165 -17.93 -18.38 1.10
CA ASP A 165 -17.14 -17.80 2.19
C ASP A 165 -17.07 -16.26 2.11
N ALA A 166 -17.75 -15.66 1.13
CA ALA A 166 -17.74 -14.24 0.82
C ALA A 166 -16.32 -13.63 0.71
N ASN A 167 -15.36 -14.39 0.18
CA ASN A 167 -13.95 -13.99 0.10
C ASN A 167 -13.31 -14.25 -1.29
N HIS A 168 -14.10 -14.52 -2.34
CA HIS A 168 -13.59 -14.72 -3.70
C HIS A 168 -12.88 -13.47 -4.22
N ARG A 169 -11.60 -13.59 -4.56
CA ARG A 169 -10.73 -12.45 -4.88
C ARG A 169 -9.59 -12.84 -5.80
N VAL A 170 -9.04 -11.83 -6.49
CA VAL A 170 -7.85 -11.95 -7.34
C VAL A 170 -6.76 -11.05 -6.78
N ILE A 171 -5.59 -11.62 -6.52
CA ILE A 171 -4.40 -10.95 -6.02
C ILE A 171 -3.40 -10.80 -7.17
N ASN A 172 -2.89 -9.59 -7.35
CA ASN A 172 -1.78 -9.30 -8.25
C ASN A 172 -0.60 -8.81 -7.40
N LYS A 173 0.50 -9.55 -7.37
CA LYS A 173 1.71 -9.15 -6.61
C LYS A 173 2.63 -8.31 -7.52
N TYR A 174 2.91 -7.07 -7.11
CA TYR A 174 3.66 -6.09 -7.92
C TYR A 174 5.16 -6.13 -7.59
N ILE A 175 5.49 -5.92 -6.32
CA ILE A 175 6.87 -5.89 -5.82
C ILE A 175 7.05 -7.06 -4.87
N LEU A 176 7.92 -8.00 -5.24
CA LEU A 176 8.27 -9.18 -4.46
C LEU A 176 9.52 -9.87 -5.03
N PRO A 177 10.25 -10.63 -4.20
CA PRO A 177 11.40 -11.42 -4.65
C PRO A 177 11.07 -12.31 -5.85
N GLY A 178 12.01 -12.38 -6.80
CA GLY A 178 11.86 -13.17 -8.03
C GLY A 178 11.07 -12.49 -9.14
N GLN A 179 10.50 -11.30 -8.93
CA GLN A 179 9.86 -10.48 -9.98
C GLN A 179 10.44 -9.07 -10.03
N VAL A 180 10.40 -8.34 -8.91
CA VAL A 180 11.03 -7.03 -8.73
C VAL A 180 11.78 -7.07 -7.42
N GLU A 181 13.11 -7.07 -7.51
CA GLU A 181 13.98 -7.08 -6.35
C GLU A 181 13.92 -5.73 -5.62
N SER A 182 13.79 -5.79 -4.30
CA SER A 182 13.76 -4.65 -3.37
C SER A 182 14.57 -4.99 -2.12
N CYS A 183 14.83 -4.01 -1.26
CA CYS A 183 15.49 -4.25 0.03
C CYS A 183 14.54 -4.92 1.03
N GLN A 184 13.32 -4.41 1.14
CA GLN A 184 12.32 -4.91 2.09
C GLN A 184 10.89 -4.68 1.60
N LEU A 185 10.65 -3.64 0.80
CA LEU A 185 9.31 -3.30 0.34
C LEU A 185 8.74 -4.38 -0.55
N VAL A 186 7.58 -4.90 -0.18
CA VAL A 186 6.72 -5.71 -1.05
C VAL A 186 5.35 -5.06 -1.17
N MET A 187 4.73 -5.19 -2.33
CA MET A 187 3.42 -4.59 -2.60
C MET A 187 2.59 -5.48 -3.51
N GLY A 188 1.28 -5.46 -3.29
CA GLY A 188 0.32 -6.06 -4.20
C GLY A 188 -1.04 -5.39 -4.13
N MET A 189 -1.90 -5.78 -5.06
CA MET A 189 -3.27 -5.29 -5.18
C MET A 189 -4.22 -6.47 -5.27
N THR A 190 -5.30 -6.42 -4.50
CA THR A 190 -6.30 -7.47 -4.42
C THR A 190 -7.66 -6.89 -4.73
N ALA A 191 -8.36 -7.48 -5.70
CA ALA A 191 -9.73 -7.10 -6.06
C ALA A 191 -10.71 -8.20 -5.65
N LEU A 192 -11.72 -7.84 -4.85
CA LEU A 192 -12.78 -8.76 -4.46
C LEU A 192 -13.80 -8.89 -5.60
N LYS A 193 -14.29 -10.12 -5.82
CA LYS A 193 -15.37 -10.37 -6.79
C LYS A 193 -16.71 -9.89 -6.22
N PRO A 194 -17.69 -9.53 -7.07
CA PRO A 194 -19.04 -9.19 -6.62
C PRO A 194 -19.62 -10.25 -5.68
N GLY A 195 -20.24 -9.79 -4.59
CA GLY A 195 -20.78 -10.66 -3.53
C GLY A 195 -19.76 -11.10 -2.46
N SER A 196 -18.46 -10.88 -2.69
CA SER A 196 -17.43 -11.08 -1.67
C SER A 196 -17.10 -9.78 -0.95
N VAL A 197 -16.89 -9.87 0.36
CA VAL A 197 -16.64 -8.71 1.24
C VAL A 197 -15.43 -8.89 2.14
N TRP A 198 -14.94 -10.11 2.34
CA TRP A 198 -13.81 -10.41 3.21
C TRP A 198 -12.48 -10.39 2.46
N ASN A 199 -11.51 -9.64 2.99
CA ASN A 199 -10.09 -9.88 2.74
C ASN A 199 -9.45 -10.56 3.97
N THR A 200 -8.30 -11.22 3.76
CA THR A 200 -7.46 -11.80 4.83
C THR A 200 -8.26 -12.50 5.93
N MET A 201 -9.07 -13.48 5.53
CA MET A 201 -9.86 -14.32 6.43
C MET A 201 -9.70 -15.80 6.00
N PRO A 202 -9.17 -16.70 6.84
CA PRO A 202 -8.66 -16.47 8.21
C PRO A 202 -7.53 -15.42 8.26
N CYS A 203 -7.44 -14.70 9.38
CA CYS A 203 -6.43 -13.66 9.58
C CYS A 203 -5.11 -14.22 10.12
N HIS A 204 -4.09 -13.37 10.21
CA HIS A 204 -2.77 -13.70 10.74
C HIS A 204 -2.12 -12.45 11.34
N THR A 205 -1.05 -12.65 12.09
CA THR A 205 -0.08 -11.61 12.48
C THR A 205 1.30 -11.96 11.92
N HIS A 206 2.24 -11.02 11.97
CA HIS A 206 3.64 -11.30 11.66
C HIS A 206 4.57 -10.36 12.42
N ASP A 207 5.23 -10.85 13.47
CA ASP A 207 6.06 -10.03 14.36
C ASP A 207 7.26 -9.37 13.67
N ARG A 208 7.73 -9.92 12.55
CA ARG A 208 8.92 -9.46 11.82
C ARG A 208 8.62 -8.43 10.73
N ARG A 209 7.34 -8.11 10.49
CA ARG A 209 6.90 -7.24 9.39
C ARG A 209 5.71 -6.38 9.81
N MET A 210 5.41 -5.34 9.05
CA MET A 210 4.23 -4.50 9.23
C MET A 210 3.57 -4.27 7.87
N GLU A 211 2.27 -4.00 7.85
CA GLU A 211 1.55 -3.71 6.60
C GLU A 211 0.84 -2.36 6.64
N VAL A 212 0.58 -1.82 5.45
CA VAL A 212 -0.32 -0.68 5.23
C VAL A 212 -1.31 -1.04 4.12
N TYR A 213 -2.60 -0.86 4.41
CA TYR A 213 -3.68 -1.18 3.48
C TYR A 213 -4.30 0.10 2.94
N LEU A 214 -4.45 0.23 1.63
CA LEU A 214 -5.27 1.25 0.98
C LEU A 214 -6.53 0.60 0.41
N TYR A 215 -7.72 1.08 0.79
CA TYR A 215 -8.99 0.65 0.23
C TYR A 215 -9.49 1.62 -0.85
N PHE A 216 -9.92 1.11 -2.01
CA PHE A 216 -10.42 1.92 -3.14
C PHE A 216 -11.35 1.11 -4.07
N ASP A 217 -11.79 1.72 -5.17
CA ASP A 217 -12.82 1.18 -6.07
C ASP A 217 -14.11 0.84 -5.29
N MET A 218 -14.50 1.71 -4.37
CA MET A 218 -15.69 1.58 -3.53
C MET A 218 -16.76 2.61 -3.94
N PRO A 219 -18.04 2.21 -4.01
CA PRO A 219 -19.15 3.17 -4.10
C PRO A 219 -19.14 4.18 -2.94
N GLU A 220 -19.69 5.38 -3.17
CA GLU A 220 -19.71 6.46 -2.16
C GLU A 220 -20.41 6.06 -0.85
N ASP A 221 -21.47 5.25 -0.92
CA ASP A 221 -22.22 4.75 0.25
C ASP A 221 -21.53 3.55 0.95
N ALA A 222 -20.47 3.00 0.34
CA ALA A 222 -19.80 1.81 0.85
C ALA A 222 -18.79 2.15 1.97
N PHE A 223 -18.46 1.14 2.76
CA PHE A 223 -17.42 1.19 3.78
C PHE A 223 -16.78 -0.17 3.95
N VAL A 224 -15.60 -0.20 4.56
CA VAL A 224 -14.97 -1.42 5.07
C VAL A 224 -14.81 -1.29 6.57
N MET A 225 -15.23 -2.31 7.32
CA MET A 225 -14.77 -2.49 8.70
C MET A 225 -13.39 -3.14 8.62
N HIS A 226 -12.33 -2.34 8.79
CA HIS A 226 -10.97 -2.87 8.89
C HIS A 226 -10.73 -3.33 10.31
N TYR A 227 -10.52 -4.64 10.50
CA TYR A 227 -10.21 -5.26 11.78
C TYR A 227 -8.71 -5.23 12.01
N MET A 228 -8.36 -4.76 13.22
CA MET A 228 -7.00 -4.65 13.73
C MET A 228 -6.98 -5.06 15.21
N GLY A 229 -5.83 -5.05 15.87
CA GLY A 229 -5.71 -5.52 17.25
C GLY A 229 -4.97 -6.85 17.36
N GLU A 230 -4.57 -7.22 18.58
CA GLU A 230 -4.20 -8.62 18.85
C GLU A 230 -5.42 -9.53 18.60
N PRO A 231 -5.23 -10.80 18.21
CA PRO A 231 -6.33 -11.69 17.86
C PRO A 231 -7.41 -11.87 18.94
N GLN A 232 -7.07 -11.67 20.21
CA GLN A 232 -7.97 -11.78 21.37
C GLN A 232 -8.47 -10.42 21.90
N GLU A 233 -8.12 -9.32 21.24
CA GLU A 233 -8.47 -7.96 21.64
C GLU A 233 -8.72 -7.11 20.38
N THR A 234 -9.56 -7.63 19.49
CA THR A 234 -9.78 -7.00 18.18
C THR A 234 -10.49 -5.65 18.30
N ARG A 235 -10.19 -4.75 17.37
CA ARG A 235 -10.81 -3.44 17.18
C ARG A 235 -11.13 -3.27 15.71
N HIS A 236 -11.88 -2.23 15.39
CA HIS A 236 -12.12 -1.89 13.99
C HIS A 236 -12.02 -0.41 13.72
N ILE A 237 -11.73 -0.09 12.47
CA ILE A 237 -11.81 1.26 11.90
C ILE A 237 -12.77 1.21 10.71
N VAL A 238 -13.76 2.09 10.70
CA VAL A 238 -14.61 2.31 9.52
C VAL A 238 -13.82 3.08 8.48
N MET A 239 -13.51 2.40 7.37
CA MET A 239 -12.79 2.91 6.22
C MET A 239 -13.75 3.32 5.10
N ARG A 240 -13.41 4.40 4.38
CA ARG A 240 -14.07 4.88 3.18
C ARG A 240 -13.17 4.71 1.96
N ASN A 241 -13.73 4.95 0.77
CA ASN A 241 -12.98 4.93 -0.48
C ASN A 241 -11.73 5.84 -0.38
N GLU A 242 -10.60 5.35 -0.89
CA GLU A 242 -9.33 6.07 -0.96
C GLU A 242 -8.71 6.43 0.41
N GLN A 243 -9.04 5.67 1.46
CA GLN A 243 -8.40 5.75 2.77
C GLN A 243 -7.43 4.59 3.00
N ALA A 244 -6.34 4.88 3.72
CA ALA A 244 -5.34 3.88 4.09
C ALA A 244 -5.27 3.66 5.61
N VAL A 245 -4.76 2.52 6.05
CA VAL A 245 -4.62 2.16 7.47
C VAL A 245 -3.29 1.46 7.72
N ILE A 246 -2.61 1.87 8.78
CA ILE A 246 -1.35 1.29 9.25
C ILE A 246 -1.66 0.10 10.17
N SER A 247 -1.10 -1.08 9.86
CA SER A 247 -1.17 -2.27 10.70
C SER A 247 0.19 -2.54 11.35
N PRO A 248 0.32 -2.34 12.68
CA PRO A 248 1.52 -2.74 13.43
C PRO A 248 1.75 -4.27 13.40
N SER A 249 2.97 -4.73 13.60
CA SER A 249 3.36 -6.15 13.51
C SER A 249 2.55 -7.10 14.41
N TRP A 250 2.18 -6.63 15.60
CA TRP A 250 1.38 -7.39 16.58
C TRP A 250 -0.12 -7.44 16.24
N SER A 251 -0.56 -6.67 15.25
CA SER A 251 -1.96 -6.52 14.87
C SER A 251 -2.32 -7.47 13.74
N ILE A 252 -3.55 -7.98 13.76
CA ILE A 252 -4.18 -8.53 12.55
C ILE A 252 -4.47 -7.40 11.56
N HIS A 253 -4.71 -7.78 10.30
CA HIS A 253 -5.19 -6.88 9.24
C HIS A 253 -6.18 -7.63 8.36
N SER A 254 -7.45 -7.57 8.76
CA SER A 254 -8.57 -8.17 8.03
C SER A 254 -9.63 -7.11 7.79
N GLY A 255 -10.61 -7.38 6.93
CA GLY A 255 -11.55 -6.37 6.50
C GLY A 255 -12.81 -6.95 5.88
N SER A 256 -13.96 -6.45 6.32
CA SER A 256 -15.27 -6.78 5.72
C SER A 256 -15.94 -5.53 5.16
N GLY A 257 -16.18 -5.52 3.86
CA GLY A 257 -16.87 -4.44 3.15
C GLY A 257 -18.40 -4.52 3.28
N SER A 258 -19.09 -3.40 3.10
CA SER A 258 -20.53 -3.41 2.82
C SER A 258 -20.85 -3.81 1.37
N ARG A 259 -19.85 -3.76 0.49
CA ARG A 259 -19.84 -4.23 -0.90
C ARG A 259 -18.43 -4.72 -1.25
N ALA A 260 -18.27 -5.31 -2.44
CA ALA A 260 -16.95 -5.62 -2.99
C ALA A 260 -16.12 -4.35 -3.19
N TYR A 261 -14.80 -4.46 -3.02
CA TYR A 261 -13.84 -3.37 -3.11
C TYR A 261 -12.50 -3.89 -3.66
N THR A 262 -11.59 -2.96 -3.95
CA THR A 262 -10.18 -3.27 -4.23
C THR A 262 -9.32 -2.71 -3.11
N PHE A 263 -8.21 -3.37 -2.80
CA PHE A 263 -7.22 -2.80 -1.88
C PHE A 263 -5.80 -3.04 -2.36
N ILE A 264 -4.90 -2.14 -2.00
CA ILE A 264 -3.45 -2.34 -2.10
C ILE A 264 -2.92 -2.63 -0.70
N TRP A 265 -2.04 -3.62 -0.61
CA TRP A 265 -1.25 -3.90 0.58
C TRP A 265 0.21 -3.59 0.27
N GLY A 266 0.88 -2.91 1.19
CA GLY A 266 2.32 -2.70 1.19
C GLY A 266 2.89 -3.20 2.50
N MET A 267 3.94 -4.00 2.43
CA MET A 267 4.58 -4.61 3.60
C MET A 267 6.08 -4.34 3.58
N VAL A 268 6.64 -4.12 4.77
CA VAL A 268 8.08 -3.93 5.02
C VAL A 268 8.45 -4.66 6.32
N GLY A 269 9.73 -4.86 6.57
CA GLY A 269 10.21 -5.49 7.80
C GLY A 269 11.57 -6.17 7.62
N GLU A 270 11.88 -7.08 8.54
CA GLU A 270 13.16 -7.78 8.59
C GLU A 270 13.35 -8.78 7.43
N ASN A 271 12.27 -9.37 6.94
CA ASN A 271 12.31 -10.34 5.85
C ASN A 271 11.18 -10.12 4.84
N GLN A 272 11.24 -10.82 3.72
CA GLN A 272 10.22 -10.81 2.66
C GLN A 272 9.60 -12.21 2.48
N ASP A 273 9.73 -13.08 3.49
CA ASP A 273 9.16 -14.41 3.47
C ASP A 273 7.67 -14.32 3.78
N PHE A 274 6.84 -14.60 2.78
CA PHE A 274 5.39 -14.49 2.92
C PHE A 274 4.82 -15.61 3.80
N ASP A 275 5.47 -16.78 3.88
CA ASP A 275 4.95 -17.90 4.66
C ASP A 275 5.29 -17.78 6.15
N ASP A 276 6.17 -16.84 6.50
CA ASP A 276 6.60 -16.54 7.86
C ASP A 276 5.55 -15.72 8.63
N MET A 277 4.38 -16.31 8.87
CA MET A 277 3.24 -15.68 9.54
C MET A 277 2.63 -16.57 10.63
N ASP A 278 1.98 -15.95 11.61
CA ASP A 278 1.25 -16.64 12.66
C ASP A 278 -0.24 -16.69 12.31
N GLY A 279 -0.66 -17.79 11.68
CA GLY A 279 -2.05 -18.00 11.28
C GLY A 279 -3.00 -18.09 12.48
N VAL A 280 -4.10 -17.33 12.44
CA VAL A 280 -5.12 -17.32 13.48
C VAL A 280 -6.33 -18.13 13.00
N ARG A 281 -6.73 -19.15 13.75
CA ARG A 281 -7.96 -19.89 13.44
C ARG A 281 -9.16 -19.01 13.79
N ASN A 282 -10.19 -18.99 12.95
CA ASN A 282 -11.39 -18.17 13.17
C ASN A 282 -12.03 -18.38 14.55
N GLN A 283 -11.98 -19.60 15.09
CA GLN A 283 -12.52 -19.94 16.42
C GLN A 283 -11.72 -19.36 17.60
N ASP A 284 -10.49 -18.87 17.37
CA ASP A 284 -9.61 -18.31 18.40
C ASP A 284 -9.70 -16.76 18.46
N ILE A 285 -10.50 -16.14 17.58
CA ILE A 285 -10.75 -14.69 17.54
C ILE A 285 -11.81 -14.33 18.59
N ILE A 286 -11.58 -13.23 19.33
CA ILE A 286 -12.50 -12.64 20.32
C ILE A 286 -12.84 -11.20 19.92
#